data_AF-A0A3B1A0P9-F1
#
_entry.id   AF-A0A3B1A0P9-F1
#
_cell.length_a   1.000
_cell.length_b   1.000
_cell.length_c   1.000
_cell.angle_alpha   90.00
_cell.angle_beta   90.00
_cell.angle_gamma   90.00
#
_symmetry.space_group_name_H-M   'P 1'
#
loop_
_entity.id
_entity.type
_entity.pdbx_description
1 polymer ?
#
loop_
_entity_poly.entity_id
_entity_poly.type
_entity_poly.pdbx_seq_one_letter_code
_entity_poly.pdbx_strand_id
1 'polypeptide(L)' 'TAFNSDKINIAALGNIVKQLHIHHVVRYHDDPSWPAPIWGRHRARPYTSEEQALVIQQLVNALGEEFTLENSKK' A
#
# COMPACT_ATOMS: atom_id res chain seq x y z
N THR A 1 5.43 1.17 14.81
CA THR A 1 5.13 1.71 13.46
C THR A 1 3.87 1.04 12.95
N ALA A 2 3.07 1.70 12.10
CA ALA A 2 1.68 1.29 11.80
C ALA A 2 1.51 -0.20 11.46
N PHE A 3 2.40 -0.79 10.63
CA PHE A 3 2.26 -2.17 10.15
C PHE A 3 3.30 -3.16 10.68
N ASN A 4 4.22 -2.73 11.56
CA ASN A 4 5.29 -3.59 12.11
C ASN A 4 6.03 -4.45 11.05
N SER A 5 6.40 -3.82 9.92
CA SER A 5 6.99 -4.51 8.77
C SER A 5 8.43 -4.95 9.00
N ASP A 6 8.86 -6.03 8.37
CA ASP A 6 10.27 -6.43 8.31
C ASP A 6 11.07 -5.54 7.34
N LYS A 7 10.44 -5.12 6.23
CA LYS A 7 11.06 -4.27 5.21
C LYS A 7 10.01 -3.42 4.50
N ILE A 8 10.44 -2.27 3.96
CA ILE A 8 9.66 -1.49 2.99
C ILE A 8 10.39 -1.51 1.64
N ASN A 9 9.65 -1.80 0.58
CA ASN A 9 10.08 -1.57 -0.79
C ASN A 9 9.52 -0.23 -1.28
N ILE A 10 10.39 0.62 -1.83
CA ILE A 10 10.04 1.93 -2.42
C ILE A 10 10.48 1.91 -3.88
N ALA A 11 9.59 2.29 -4.82
CA ALA A 11 9.93 2.29 -6.24
C ALA A 11 9.09 3.31 -7.05
N ALA A 12 9.71 3.91 -8.06
CA ALA A 12 9.04 4.65 -9.12
C ALA A 12 9.25 3.87 -10.44
N LEU A 13 8.21 3.20 -10.93
CA LEU A 13 8.30 2.32 -12.12
C LEU A 13 7.79 3.02 -13.39
N GLY A 14 6.50 3.33 -13.47
CA GLY A 14 5.94 4.12 -14.57
C GLY A 14 5.95 3.47 -15.97
N ASN A 15 6.19 2.15 -16.08
CA ASN A 15 6.31 1.47 -17.38
C ASN A 15 5.01 1.49 -18.24
N ILE A 16 3.84 1.48 -17.57
CA ILE A 16 2.52 1.47 -18.24
C ILE A 16 1.77 2.77 -18.00
N VAL A 17 1.72 3.24 -16.75
CA VAL A 17 1.07 4.52 -16.37
C VAL A 17 2.12 5.62 -16.33
N LYS A 18 2.01 6.59 -17.25
CA LYS A 18 3.01 7.67 -17.45
C LYS A 18 3.05 8.69 -16.31
N GLN A 19 1.96 8.88 -15.56
CA GLN A 19 1.94 9.79 -14.43
C GLN A 19 2.90 9.30 -13.36
N LEU A 20 3.79 10.16 -12.86
CA LEU A 20 4.71 9.82 -11.78
C LEU A 20 3.94 9.36 -10.54
N HIS A 21 4.30 8.19 -10.01
CA HIS A 21 3.78 7.66 -8.77
C HIS A 21 4.87 6.83 -8.08
N ILE A 22 4.89 6.87 -6.75
CA ILE A 22 5.87 6.15 -5.94
C ILE A 22 5.12 5.05 -5.17
N HIS A 23 5.49 3.80 -5.43
CA HIS A 23 5.01 2.66 -4.68
C HIS A 23 5.69 2.61 -3.32
N HIS A 24 4.89 2.48 -2.26
CA HIS A 24 5.36 2.14 -0.91
C HIS A 24 4.72 0.81 -0.52
N VAL A 25 5.53 -0.23 -0.34
CA VAL A 25 5.04 -1.60 -0.09
C VAL A 25 5.68 -2.15 1.17
N VAL A 26 4.85 -2.42 2.17
CA VAL A 26 5.21 -3.17 3.38
C VAL A 26 5.46 -4.63 3.01
N ARG A 27 6.58 -5.20 3.48
CA ARG A 27 7.04 -6.56 3.22
C ARG A 27 7.31 -7.32 4.52
N TYR A 28 7.11 -8.63 4.47
CA TYR A 28 7.36 -9.56 5.57
C TYR A 28 8.12 -10.78 5.05
N HIS A 29 8.91 -11.44 5.89
CA HIS A 29 9.66 -12.64 5.48
C HIS A 29 8.75 -13.80 5.03
N ASP A 30 7.52 -13.82 5.51
CA ASP A 30 6.49 -14.82 5.20
C ASP A 30 5.49 -14.35 4.11
N ASP A 31 5.69 -13.18 3.51
CA ASP A 31 4.79 -12.72 2.46
C ASP A 31 4.95 -13.57 1.17
N PRO A 32 3.88 -13.76 0.37
CA PRO A 32 3.90 -14.69 -0.76
C PRO A 32 4.94 -14.40 -1.85
N SER A 33 5.53 -13.20 -1.85
CA SER A 33 6.54 -12.82 -2.85
C SER A 33 7.95 -12.80 -2.29
N TRP A 34 8.14 -12.94 -0.97
CA TRP A 34 9.47 -12.86 -0.36
C TRP A 34 10.41 -13.95 -0.91
N PRO A 35 11.69 -13.64 -1.21
CA PRO A 35 12.38 -12.34 -1.11
C PRO A 35 12.27 -11.46 -2.38
N ALA A 36 11.49 -11.88 -3.36
CA ALA A 36 11.40 -11.21 -4.65
C ALA A 36 10.47 -9.98 -4.65
N PRO A 37 10.47 -9.19 -5.75
CA PRO A 37 9.51 -8.11 -5.94
C PRO A 37 8.06 -8.62 -6.06
N ILE A 38 7.08 -7.78 -5.67
CA ILE A 38 5.65 -8.14 -5.68
C ILE A 38 4.98 -7.96 -7.05
N TRP A 39 5.52 -7.11 -7.92
CA TRP A 39 4.86 -6.67 -9.14
C TRP A 39 4.71 -7.82 -10.14
N GLY A 40 3.46 -8.19 -10.47
CA GLY A 40 3.14 -9.21 -11.46
C GLY A 40 3.35 -10.66 -11.02
N ARG A 41 3.73 -10.90 -9.75
CA ARG A 41 3.98 -12.26 -9.24
C ARG A 41 2.73 -13.06 -8.91
N HIS A 42 1.70 -12.38 -8.38
CA HIS A 42 0.46 -13.00 -7.94
C HIS A 42 -0.74 -12.21 -8.43
N ARG A 43 -1.91 -12.86 -8.51
CA ARG A 43 -3.17 -12.17 -8.77
C ARG A 43 -3.51 -11.25 -7.60
N ALA A 44 -3.96 -10.03 -7.89
CA ALA A 44 -4.44 -9.12 -6.86
C ALA A 44 -5.70 -9.69 -6.20
N ARG A 45 -5.74 -9.66 -4.85
CA ARG A 45 -6.94 -9.92 -4.05
C ARG A 45 -7.57 -8.57 -3.71
N PRO A 46 -8.80 -8.28 -4.18
CA PRO A 46 -9.51 -7.08 -3.74
C PRO A 46 -9.73 -7.12 -2.22
N TYR A 47 -9.63 -5.97 -1.57
CA TYR A 47 -10.04 -5.80 -0.18
C TYR A 47 -11.56 -5.94 -0.08
N THR A 48 -12.05 -6.51 1.03
CA THR A 48 -13.46 -6.31 1.40
C THR A 48 -13.66 -4.87 1.88
N SER A 49 -14.92 -4.41 1.95
CA SER A 49 -15.25 -3.08 2.46
C SER A 49 -14.74 -2.86 3.88
N GLU A 50 -14.79 -3.90 4.72
CA GLU A 50 -14.33 -3.89 6.10
C GLU A 50 -12.80 -3.84 6.18
N GLU A 51 -12.09 -4.68 5.41
CA GLU A 51 -10.62 -4.66 5.38
C GLU A 51 -10.12 -3.29 4.87
N GLN A 52 -10.78 -2.72 3.85
CA GLN A 52 -10.43 -1.41 3.31
C GLN A 52 -10.60 -0.30 4.35
N ALA A 53 -11.74 -0.26 5.05
CA ALA A 53 -12.01 0.75 6.08
C ALA A 53 -10.98 0.68 7.23
N LEU A 54 -10.61 -0.54 7.66
CA LEU A 54 -9.61 -0.74 8.71
C LEU A 54 -8.23 -0.20 8.29
N VAL A 55 -7.76 -0.54 7.09
CA VAL A 55 -6.46 -0.07 6.59
C VAL A 55 -6.44 1.45 6.41
N ILE A 56 -7.53 2.04 5.90
CA ILE A 56 -7.65 3.49 5.77
C ILE A 56 -7.53 4.17 7.14
N GLN A 57 -8.27 3.70 8.14
CA GLN A 57 -8.22 4.28 9.48
C GLN A 57 -6.81 4.20 10.09
N GLN A 58 -6.14 3.06 9.92
CA GLN A 58 -4.78 2.85 10.40
C GLN A 58 -3.77 3.80 9.71
N LEU A 59 -3.94 4.05 8.41
CA LEU A 59 -3.12 4.99 7.65
C LEU A 59 -3.37 6.44 8.09
N VAL A 60 -4.63 6.87 8.21
CA VAL A 60 -4.98 8.21 8.69
C VAL A 60 -4.36 8.48 10.06
N ASN A 61 -4.48 7.54 10.99
CA ASN A 61 -3.88 7.66 12.33
C ASN A 61 -2.35 7.77 12.29
N ALA A 62 -1.70 7.15 11.29
CA ALA A 62 -0.25 7.14 11.17
C ALA A 62 0.32 8.33 10.39
N LEU A 63 -0.43 8.86 9.41
CA LEU A 63 -0.01 9.98 8.57
C LEU A 63 -0.24 11.35 9.23
N GLY A 64 -1.03 11.39 10.31
CA GLY A 64 -1.26 12.60 11.11
C GLY A 64 -2.30 13.54 10.51
N GLU A 65 -2.53 14.65 11.20
CA GLU A 65 -3.62 15.59 10.90
C GLU A 65 -3.47 16.33 9.56
N GLU A 66 -2.26 16.41 9.01
CA GLU A 66 -2.01 17.04 7.70
C GLU A 66 -2.51 16.19 6.52
N PHE A 67 -2.81 14.90 6.75
CA PHE A 67 -3.32 14.00 5.73
C PHE A 67 -4.84 13.81 5.88
N THR A 68 -5.60 14.80 5.43
CA THR A 68 -7.06 14.73 5.39
C THR A 68 -7.55 14.01 4.13
N LEU A 69 -8.37 12.98 4.32
CA LEU A 69 -9.10 12.37 3.22
C LEU A 69 -10.25 13.29 2.84
N GLU A 70 -10.10 14.06 1.77
CA GLU A 70 -11.25 14.70 1.16
C GLU A 70 -12.16 13.60 0.62
N ASN A 71 -13.38 13.52 1.16
CA ASN A 71 -14.44 12.69 0.61
C ASN A 71 -14.80 13.24 -0.77
N SER A 72 -14.05 12.84 -1.79
CA SER A 72 -14.40 13.13 -3.17
C SER A 72 -15.65 12.30 -3.47
N LYS A 73 -16.82 12.93 -3.29
CA LYS A 73 -18.09 12.44 -3.83
C LYS A 73 -17.85 12.08 -5.30
N LYS A 74 -18.00 10.80 -5.62
CA LYS A 74 -18.41 10.37 -6.95
C LYS A 74 -19.89 10.03 -6.88
#